data_AF-A0A023D291-F1
#
_entry.id   AF-A0A023D291-F1
#
_cell.length_a   1.000
_cell.length_b   1.000
_cell.length_c   1.000
_cell.angle_alpha   90.00
_cell.angle_beta   90.00
_cell.angle_gamma   90.00
#
_symmetry.space_group_name_H-M   'P 1'
#
loop_
_entity.id
_entity.type
_entity.pdbx_description
1 polymer ?
#
loop_
_entity_poly.entity_id
_entity_poly.type
_entity_poly.pdbx_seq_one_letter_code
_entity_poly.pdbx_strand_id
1 'polypeptide(L)'
;MSAKRLIPPLLLASLVIIQLAHAPAALAQSGDDGGGAGANAPARVLKRVLAVLQVDPAAASDACVSALEELHKTQGIVTNDESDSSNSAKQELAVARDVLESDYDDTTEICGADARTLCRTKGNTLPKAAAPCQALLPAAPSP
;
A
#
# COMPACT_ATOMS: atom_id res chain seq x y z
N MET A 1 -40.76 3.43 -57.42
CA MET A 1 -39.87 4.11 -58.40
C MET A 1 -38.76 4.81 -57.63
N SER A 2 -37.52 4.53 -58.05
CA SER A 2 -36.26 4.92 -57.40
C SER A 2 -35.98 6.42 -57.44
N ALA A 3 -35.34 6.94 -56.38
CA ALA A 3 -34.51 8.13 -56.47
C ALA A 3 -33.22 7.92 -55.67
N LYS A 4 -32.15 7.63 -56.41
CA LYS A 4 -30.75 7.65 -55.98
C LYS A 4 -30.40 9.05 -55.45
N ARG A 5 -29.69 9.12 -54.32
CA ARG A 5 -28.90 10.28 -53.97
C ARG A 5 -27.43 9.89 -53.86
N LEU A 6 -26.67 10.59 -54.68
CA LEU A 6 -25.27 10.43 -55.02
C LEU A 6 -24.35 10.85 -53.86
N ILE A 7 -23.20 10.20 -53.87
CA ILE A 7 -21.97 10.44 -53.10
C ILE A 7 -21.42 11.86 -53.36
N PRO A 8 -20.93 12.60 -52.35
CA PRO A 8 -19.90 13.60 -52.54
C PRO A 8 -18.51 12.98 -52.31
N PRO A 9 -17.57 13.13 -53.27
CA PRO A 9 -16.21 12.63 -53.19
C PRO A 9 -15.33 13.68 -52.52
N LEU A 10 -14.66 13.35 -51.43
CA LEU A 10 -13.48 14.10 -51.04
C LEU A 10 -12.60 13.27 -50.12
N LEU A 11 -11.33 13.25 -50.53
CA LEU A 11 -10.14 12.89 -49.76
C LEU A 11 -9.78 11.40 -49.76
N LEU A 12 -9.21 10.99 -50.90
CA LEU A 12 -7.91 10.33 -50.88
C LEU A 12 -6.99 11.07 -49.90
N ALA A 13 -6.42 10.37 -48.91
CA ALA A 13 -4.99 10.38 -48.64
C ALA A 13 -4.63 9.57 -47.39
N SER A 14 -3.56 8.78 -47.54
CA SER A 14 -2.70 8.26 -46.48
C SER A 14 -3.25 7.15 -45.58
N LEU A 15 -3.16 5.92 -46.09
CA LEU A 15 -2.93 4.73 -45.30
C LEU A 15 -1.50 4.79 -44.71
N VAL A 16 -1.29 5.46 -43.57
CA VAL A 16 -0.07 5.27 -42.78
C VAL A 16 -0.30 4.08 -41.87
N ILE A 17 0.34 2.97 -42.21
CA ILE A 17 0.44 1.79 -41.36
C ILE A 17 1.38 2.15 -40.21
N ILE A 18 0.84 2.56 -39.07
CA ILE A 18 1.62 2.64 -37.82
C ILE A 18 1.56 1.25 -37.18
N GLN A 19 2.57 0.43 -37.47
CA GLN A 19 2.90 -0.73 -36.64
C GLN A 19 3.49 -0.21 -35.32
N LEU A 20 2.65 0.07 -34.33
CA LEU A 20 3.10 0.30 -32.97
C LEU A 20 3.14 -1.05 -32.24
N ALA A 21 4.37 -1.49 -31.97
CA ALA A 21 4.68 -2.61 -31.11
C ALA A 21 3.83 -2.52 -29.82
N HIS A 22 2.96 -3.50 -29.62
CA HIS A 22 2.32 -3.72 -28.33
C HIS A 22 3.38 -4.26 -27.38
N ALA A 23 4.11 -3.36 -26.72
CA ALA A 23 4.64 -3.66 -25.40
C ALA A 23 3.43 -3.98 -24.50
N PRO A 24 3.48 -5.01 -23.63
CA PRO A 24 2.45 -5.14 -22.62
C PRO A 24 2.45 -3.83 -21.85
N ALA A 25 1.29 -3.17 -21.83
CA ALA A 25 0.98 -2.17 -20.84
C ALA A 25 1.19 -2.85 -19.49
N ALA A 26 2.38 -2.66 -18.92
CA ALA A 26 2.53 -2.61 -17.49
C ALA A 26 1.45 -1.63 -17.05
N LEU A 27 0.41 -2.15 -16.42
CA LEU A 27 -0.52 -1.36 -15.65
C LEU A 27 0.32 -0.71 -14.54
N ALA A 28 1.00 0.38 -14.87
CA ALA A 28 1.46 1.37 -13.93
C ALA A 28 0.20 2.04 -13.41
N GLN A 29 -0.48 1.32 -12.53
CA GLN A 29 -1.52 1.86 -11.66
C GLN A 29 -0.78 2.69 -10.61
N SER A 30 -0.24 3.82 -11.06
CA SER A 30 0.02 4.98 -10.20
C SER A 30 -1.34 5.61 -9.90
N GLY A 31 -2.16 4.87 -9.15
CA GLY A 31 -3.35 5.38 -8.51
C GLY A 31 -2.90 6.10 -7.24
N ASP A 32 -2.74 7.41 -7.37
CA ASP A 32 -2.86 8.33 -6.25
C ASP A 32 -4.30 8.21 -5.72
N ASP A 33 -4.49 7.38 -4.69
CA ASP A 33 -5.73 7.29 -3.91
C ASP A 33 -5.38 7.48 -2.43
N GLY A 34 -5.35 8.74 -1.99
CA GLY A 34 -5.96 9.18 -0.72
C GLY A 34 -5.44 8.63 0.61
N GLY A 35 -4.18 8.18 0.71
CA GLY A 35 -3.66 7.57 1.94
C GLY A 35 -2.80 8.48 2.82
N GLY A 36 -3.38 9.51 3.44
CA GLY A 36 -2.81 10.22 4.59
C GLY A 36 -1.60 11.13 4.31
N ALA A 37 -1.81 12.44 4.35
CA ALA A 37 -0.73 13.41 4.49
C ALA A 37 0.11 13.07 5.75
N GLY A 38 1.36 12.66 5.54
CA GLY A 38 2.35 12.52 6.62
C GLY A 38 2.46 11.14 7.30
N ALA A 39 2.58 10.04 6.55
CA ALA A 39 3.03 8.79 7.17
C ALA A 39 4.43 8.98 7.80
N ASN A 40 4.55 8.85 9.11
CA ASN A 40 5.81 8.78 9.84
C ASN A 40 6.60 7.50 9.44
N ALA A 41 7.92 7.47 9.73
CA ALA A 41 8.78 6.35 9.33
C ALA A 41 8.28 4.97 9.82
N PRO A 42 7.77 4.82 11.07
CA PRO A 42 7.22 3.55 11.56
C PRO A 42 6.04 3.04 10.72
N ALA A 43 5.08 3.91 10.40
CA ALA A 43 3.92 3.57 9.56
C ALA A 43 4.33 3.05 8.17
N ARG A 44 5.42 3.59 7.58
CA ARG A 44 5.95 3.11 6.30
C ARG A 44 6.57 1.72 6.41
N VAL A 45 7.24 1.41 7.52
CA VAL A 45 7.83 0.07 7.74
C VAL A 45 6.71 -0.95 7.90
N LEU A 46 5.73 -0.67 8.76
CA LEU A 46 4.58 -1.54 8.98
C LEU A 46 3.82 -1.80 7.67
N LYS A 47 3.60 -0.78 6.83
CA LYS A 47 2.94 -0.95 5.53
C LYS A 47 3.65 -1.98 4.64
N ARG A 48 4.99 -2.02 4.63
CA ARG A 48 5.75 -3.02 3.86
C ARG A 48 5.60 -4.43 4.43
N VAL A 49 5.58 -4.56 5.76
CA VAL A 49 5.30 -5.83 6.46
C VAL A 49 3.92 -6.35 6.10
N LEU A 50 2.90 -5.49 6.20
CA LEU A 50 1.52 -5.87 5.87
C LEU A 50 1.35 -6.21 4.39
N ALA A 51 2.09 -5.58 3.48
CA ALA A 51 2.05 -5.92 2.06
C ALA A 51 2.49 -7.38 1.79
N VAL A 52 3.38 -7.96 2.62
CA VAL A 52 3.72 -9.38 2.54
C VAL A 52 2.55 -10.24 3.04
N LEU A 53 2.01 -9.93 4.22
CA LEU A 53 0.91 -10.69 4.82
C LEU A 53 -0.39 -10.61 3.99
N GLN A 54 -0.60 -9.53 3.23
CA GLN A 54 -1.73 -9.42 2.31
C GLN A 54 -1.72 -10.47 1.19
N VAL A 55 -0.58 -11.08 0.89
CA VAL A 55 -0.49 -12.17 -0.10
C VAL A 55 -1.13 -13.46 0.43
N ASP A 56 -1.02 -13.71 1.74
CA ASP A 56 -1.64 -14.83 2.45
C ASP A 56 -2.05 -14.38 3.86
N PRO A 57 -3.25 -13.79 4.03
CA PRO A 57 -3.69 -13.22 5.31
C PRO A 57 -3.78 -14.25 6.44
N ALA A 58 -3.97 -15.53 6.10
CA ALA A 58 -3.97 -16.62 7.08
C ALA A 58 -2.58 -16.90 7.68
N ALA A 59 -1.52 -16.28 7.14
CA ALA A 59 -0.18 -16.33 7.71
C ALA A 59 0.05 -15.29 8.83
N ALA A 60 -0.87 -14.34 9.02
CA ALA A 60 -0.85 -13.47 10.18
C ALA A 60 -1.31 -14.25 11.41
N SER A 61 -0.53 -14.20 12.47
CA SER A 61 -0.89 -14.78 13.76
C SER A 61 -1.97 -13.96 14.45
N ASP A 62 -2.68 -14.57 15.39
CA ASP A 62 -3.61 -13.86 16.27
C ASP A 62 -2.93 -12.70 17.03
N ALA A 63 -1.63 -12.84 17.33
CA ALA A 63 -0.83 -11.79 17.94
C ALA A 63 -0.64 -10.58 17.02
N CYS A 64 -0.35 -10.80 15.74
CA CYS A 64 -0.26 -9.71 14.75
C CYS A 64 -1.61 -9.01 14.58
N VAL A 65 -2.72 -9.77 14.52
CA VAL A 65 -4.07 -9.19 14.42
C VAL A 65 -4.39 -8.36 15.67
N SER A 66 -4.12 -8.89 16.87
CA SER A 66 -4.35 -8.17 18.14
C SER A 66 -3.52 -6.89 18.23
N ALA A 67 -2.26 -6.92 17.78
CA ALA A 67 -1.40 -5.74 17.74
C ALA A 67 -1.94 -4.66 16.78
N LEU A 68 -2.42 -5.06 15.60
CA LEU A 68 -3.06 -4.15 14.64
C LEU A 68 -4.34 -3.51 15.21
N GLU A 69 -5.10 -4.24 16.02
CA GLU A 69 -6.30 -3.72 16.69
C GLU A 69 -5.96 -2.65 17.73
N GLU A 70 -4.96 -2.89 18.58
CA GLU A 70 -4.51 -1.88 19.56
C GLU A 70 -3.91 -0.66 18.88
N LEU A 71 -3.07 -0.85 17.85
CA LEU A 71 -2.54 0.26 17.04
C LEU A 71 -3.67 1.12 16.44
N HIS A 72 -4.71 0.49 15.88
CA HIS A 72 -5.83 1.22 15.27
C HIS A 72 -6.68 1.95 16.32
N LYS A 73 -6.84 1.38 17.51
CA LYS A 73 -7.51 2.03 18.64
C LYS A 73 -6.75 3.28 19.09
N THR A 74 -5.43 3.20 19.22
CA THR A 74 -4.60 4.36 19.60
C THR A 74 -4.63 5.45 18.53
N GLN A 75 -4.61 5.09 17.24
CA GLN A 75 -4.84 6.05 16.14
C GLN A 75 -6.19 6.77 16.29
N GLY A 76 -7.25 6.02 16.62
CA GLY A 76 -8.58 6.57 16.88
C GLY A 76 -8.58 7.60 18.00
N ILE A 77 -7.93 7.28 19.13
CA ILE A 77 -7.79 8.20 20.28
C ILE A 77 -7.10 9.50 19.84
N VAL A 78 -5.93 9.39 19.19
CA VAL A 78 -5.16 10.56 18.72
C VAL A 78 -6.02 11.42 17.79
N THR A 79 -6.71 10.83 16.81
CA THR A 79 -7.52 11.60 15.85
C THR A 79 -8.74 12.28 16.49
N ASN A 80 -9.34 11.68 17.52
CA ASN A 80 -10.50 12.25 18.20
C ASN A 80 -10.08 13.41 19.13
N ASP A 81 -8.93 13.28 19.78
CA ASP A 81 -8.47 14.23 20.79
C ASP A 81 -7.75 15.46 20.20
N GLU A 82 -7.37 15.43 18.91
CA GLU A 82 -6.77 16.57 18.19
C GLU A 82 -7.65 17.84 18.19
N SER A 83 -8.95 17.70 18.44
CA SER A 83 -9.91 18.81 18.44
C SER A 83 -10.00 19.56 19.77
N ASP A 84 -9.52 18.97 20.88
CA ASP A 84 -9.60 19.58 22.22
C ASP A 84 -8.35 20.43 22.52
N SER A 85 -8.58 21.73 22.75
CA SER A 85 -7.51 22.71 22.97
C SER A 85 -7.14 22.94 24.43
N SER A 86 -7.79 22.25 25.38
CA SER A 86 -7.48 22.35 26.81
C SER A 86 -6.07 21.83 27.13
N ASN A 87 -5.44 22.37 28.18
CA ASN A 87 -4.07 21.96 28.53
C ASN A 87 -3.99 20.49 28.96
N SER A 88 -5.04 19.97 29.61
CA SER A 88 -5.13 18.56 30.00
C SER A 88 -5.22 17.66 28.76
N ALA A 89 -6.12 17.98 27.82
CA ALA A 89 -6.24 17.23 26.57
C ALA A 89 -4.96 17.24 25.73
N LYS A 90 -4.22 18.36 25.72
CA LYS A 90 -2.91 18.42 25.04
C LYS A 90 -1.87 17.49 25.65
N GLN A 91 -1.89 17.30 26.97
CA GLN A 91 -0.99 16.38 27.64
C GLN A 91 -1.38 14.92 27.36
N GLU A 92 -2.68 14.60 27.41
CA GLU A 92 -3.22 13.29 27.06
C GLU A 92 -2.93 12.94 25.59
N LEU A 93 -3.11 13.88 24.67
CA LEU A 93 -2.76 13.73 23.26
C LEU A 93 -1.26 13.47 23.06
N ALA A 94 -0.38 14.13 23.83
CA ALA A 94 1.06 13.88 23.74
C ALA A 94 1.41 12.45 24.17
N VAL A 95 0.80 11.95 25.25
CA VAL A 95 0.97 10.56 25.70
C VAL A 95 0.39 9.59 24.66
N ALA A 96 -0.80 9.87 24.11
CA ALA A 96 -1.40 9.03 23.09
C ALA A 96 -0.55 8.95 21.81
N ARG A 97 0.15 10.03 21.43
CA ARG A 97 1.10 10.03 20.31
C ARG A 97 2.35 9.19 20.58
N ASP A 98 2.84 9.16 21.82
CA ASP A 98 3.97 8.33 22.23
C ASP A 98 3.58 6.85 22.25
N VAL A 99 2.42 6.52 22.82
CA VAL A 99 1.83 5.17 22.76
C VAL A 99 1.62 4.75 21.30
N LEU A 100 1.14 5.65 20.44
CA LEU A 100 0.97 5.36 19.02
C LEU A 100 2.29 4.98 18.33
N GLU A 101 3.38 5.67 18.67
CA GLU A 101 4.71 5.33 18.15
C GLU A 101 5.17 3.95 18.64
N SER A 102 4.97 3.66 19.94
CA SER A 102 5.25 2.32 20.50
C SER A 102 4.42 1.24 19.82
N ASP A 103 3.12 1.47 19.60
CA ASP A 103 2.23 0.51 18.97
C ASP A 103 2.66 0.22 17.53
N TYR A 104 3.18 1.22 16.80
CA TYR A 104 3.73 0.99 15.46
C TYR A 104 4.95 0.07 15.49
N ASP A 105 5.85 0.26 16.46
CA ASP A 105 7.07 -0.54 16.61
C ASP A 105 6.73 -1.98 17.03
N ASP A 106 5.88 -2.14 18.05
CA ASP A 106 5.42 -3.44 18.54
C ASP A 106 4.69 -4.22 17.43
N THR A 107 3.77 -3.56 16.72
CA THR A 107 3.04 -4.18 15.61
C THR A 107 3.99 -4.55 14.47
N THR A 108 5.00 -3.71 14.19
CA THR A 108 5.99 -4.01 13.16
C THR A 108 6.85 -5.20 13.53
N GLU A 109 7.24 -5.35 14.80
CA GLU A 109 8.01 -6.49 15.28
C GLU A 109 7.20 -7.79 15.15
N ILE A 110 5.98 -7.80 15.71
CA ILE A 110 5.10 -8.97 15.76
C ILE A 110 4.71 -9.40 14.33
N CYS A 111 4.09 -8.51 13.56
CA CYS A 111 3.69 -8.81 12.18
C CYS A 111 4.90 -9.03 11.26
N GLY A 112 6.05 -8.44 11.59
CA GLY A 112 7.31 -8.62 10.87
C GLY A 112 7.83 -10.05 10.98
N ALA A 113 7.66 -10.70 12.12
CA ALA A 113 8.01 -12.10 12.32
C ALA A 113 7.16 -13.03 11.43
N ASP A 114 5.85 -12.79 11.39
CA ASP A 114 4.90 -13.52 10.54
C ASP A 114 5.23 -13.35 9.06
N ALA A 115 5.45 -12.10 8.62
CA ALA A 115 5.79 -11.78 7.25
C ALA A 115 7.09 -12.47 6.80
N ARG A 116 8.14 -12.44 7.63
CA ARG A 116 9.41 -13.14 7.34
C ARG A 116 9.21 -14.65 7.28
N THR A 117 8.33 -15.20 8.12
CA THR A 117 7.99 -16.63 8.09
C THR A 117 7.25 -17.01 6.82
N LEU A 118 6.29 -16.20 6.37
CA LEU A 118 5.62 -16.38 5.08
C LEU A 118 6.63 -16.35 3.92
N CYS A 119 7.53 -15.36 3.91
CA CYS A 119 8.56 -15.27 2.88
C CYS A 119 9.49 -16.49 2.85
N ARG A 120 9.93 -16.99 4.01
CA ARG A 120 10.81 -18.16 4.10
C ARG A 120 10.12 -19.44 3.63
N THR A 121 8.85 -19.62 4.01
CA THR A 121 8.13 -20.89 3.82
C THR A 121 7.41 -20.96 2.48
N LYS A 122 6.88 -19.83 1.98
CA LYS A 122 6.05 -19.77 0.79
C LYS A 122 6.53 -18.76 -0.26
N GLY A 123 7.63 -18.04 -0.04
CA GLY A 123 8.11 -16.99 -0.96
C GLY A 123 8.41 -17.49 -2.38
N ASN A 124 8.82 -18.75 -2.53
CA ASN A 124 9.10 -19.37 -3.84
C ASN A 124 7.88 -20.08 -4.44
N THR A 125 6.86 -20.36 -3.65
CA THR A 125 5.64 -21.06 -4.09
C THR A 125 4.49 -20.10 -4.38
N LEU A 126 4.55 -18.89 -3.83
CA LEU A 126 3.60 -17.80 -4.08
C LEU A 126 4.30 -16.72 -4.92
N PRO A 127 4.10 -16.70 -6.26
CA PRO A 127 4.74 -15.71 -7.12
C PRO A 127 4.45 -14.25 -6.71
N LYS A 128 3.26 -14.01 -6.15
CA LYS A 128 2.85 -12.70 -5.63
C LYS A 128 3.62 -12.25 -4.38
N ALA A 129 4.26 -13.18 -3.65
CA ALA A 129 5.05 -12.87 -2.47
C ALA A 129 6.47 -12.40 -2.83
N ALA A 130 6.98 -12.67 -4.03
CA ALA A 130 8.37 -12.41 -4.37
C ALA A 130 8.79 -10.93 -4.20
N ALA A 131 8.05 -10.01 -4.82
CA ALA A 131 8.33 -8.57 -4.73
C ALA A 131 8.20 -8.01 -3.29
N PRO A 132 7.09 -8.23 -2.55
CA PRO A 132 6.97 -7.70 -1.20
C PRO A 132 7.97 -8.35 -0.22
N CYS A 133 8.34 -9.62 -0.41
CA CYS A 133 9.38 -10.27 0.40
C CYS A 133 10.77 -9.67 0.17
N GLN A 134 11.11 -9.28 -1.06
CA GLN A 134 12.36 -8.57 -1.33
C GLN A 134 12.40 -7.21 -0.64
N ALA A 135 11.26 -6.52 -0.53
CA ALA A 135 11.15 -5.22 0.12
C ALA A 135 11.33 -5.26 1.67
N LEU A 136 11.35 -6.45 2.29
CA LEU A 136 11.66 -6.63 3.71
C LEU A 136 13.16 -6.83 4.00
N LEU A 137 13.98 -7.06 2.97
CA LEU A 137 15.42 -7.18 3.15
C LEU A 137 15.99 -5.81 3.55
N PRO A 138 16.97 -5.76 4.48
CA PRO A 138 17.69 -4.53 4.73
C PRO A 138 18.26 -4.00 3.41
N ALA A 139 18.12 -2.69 3.18
CA ALA A 139 18.71 -2.07 2.00
C ALA A 139 20.20 -2.43 1.95
N ALA A 140 20.67 -2.92 0.79
CA ALA A 140 22.08 -3.20 0.61
C ALA A 140 22.90 -1.95 0.99
N PRO A 141 24.05 -2.09 1.67
CA PRO A 141 24.91 -0.95 1.92
C PRO A 141 25.27 -0.32 0.58
N SER A 142 25.01 0.97 0.44
CA SER A 142 25.47 1.75 -0.71
C SER A 142 27.01 1.69 -0.78
N PRO A 143 27.60 1.46 -1.96
CA PRO A 143 29.05 1.37 -2.13
C PRO A 143 29.77 2.68 -1.78
#